data_AF-A0A949Q847-F1
#
_entry.id   AF-A0A949Q847-F1
#
_cell.length_a   1.000
_cell.length_b   1.000
_cell.length_c   1.000
_cell.angle_alpha   90.00
_cell.angle_beta   90.00
_cell.angle_gamma   90.00
#
_symmetry.space_group_name_H-M   'P 1'
#
loop_
_entity.id
_entity.type
_entity.pdbx_description
1 polymer ?
#
loop_
_entity_poly.entity_id
_entity_poly.type
_entity_poly.pdbx_seq_one_letter_code
_entity_poly.pdbx_strand_id
1 'polypeptide(L)'
;MGELAQEFFPPGVVNVVSGGNELGAWMTEHPGIRKIAFTGSGPTGKRIMASAAGSLKRITLELGGNDAGIVLDDVDAAKIAGDLFWAKFSNCGQVCAALKRMFVQRGVYQNVCDELVKFAKTVKMGPGTEDGMDVGPIQNRAQYLLVNAMVQEALAGGATILYQSPGRCAAHGQPERIRARWLGVGERHGARHGCCAQARIGGCLGQPAPGHGA
;
A
#
# COMPACT_ATOMS: atom_id res chain seq x y z
N MET A 1 -3.98 23.60 -1.63
CA MET A 1 -4.75 23.65 -0.36
C MET A 1 -4.46 24.93 0.42
N GLY A 2 -3.22 25.14 0.89
CA GLY A 2 -2.87 26.35 1.64
C GLY A 2 -3.09 27.66 0.86
N GLU A 3 -2.71 27.70 -0.42
CA GLU A 3 -2.94 28.85 -1.31
C GLU A 3 -4.45 29.13 -1.48
N LEU A 4 -5.23 28.12 -1.90
CA LEU A 4 -6.68 28.24 -2.04
C LEU A 4 -7.38 28.70 -0.75
N ALA A 5 -6.93 28.24 0.42
CA ALA A 5 -7.56 28.61 1.70
C ALA A 5 -7.38 30.11 2.03
N GLN A 6 -6.30 30.75 1.58
CA GLN A 6 -6.05 32.17 1.83
C GLN A 6 -7.08 33.09 1.17
N GLU A 7 -7.72 32.62 0.09
CA GLU A 7 -8.78 33.38 -0.59
C GLU A 7 -10.06 33.49 0.25
N PHE A 8 -10.25 32.59 1.23
CA PHE A 8 -11.51 32.47 1.98
C PHE A 8 -11.38 32.76 3.49
N PHE A 9 -10.18 32.60 4.07
CA PHE A 9 -9.98 32.70 5.51
C PHE A 9 -9.05 33.86 5.90
N PRO A 10 -9.33 34.58 7.01
CA PRO A 10 -8.41 35.57 7.55
C PRO A 10 -7.03 34.98 7.90
N PRO A 11 -5.97 35.81 7.88
CA PRO A 11 -4.64 35.39 8.32
C PRO A 11 -4.66 34.73 9.71
N GLY A 12 -3.97 33.59 9.85
CA GLY A 12 -3.84 32.87 11.11
C GLY A 12 -4.93 31.83 11.40
N VAL A 13 -6.03 31.79 10.65
CA VAL A 13 -7.09 30.77 10.83
C VAL A 13 -6.67 29.40 10.31
N VAL A 14 -6.10 29.36 9.11
CA VAL A 14 -5.54 28.14 8.52
C VAL A 14 -4.04 28.36 8.29
N ASN A 15 -3.22 27.54 8.94
CA ASN A 15 -1.76 27.59 8.81
C ASN A 15 -1.29 26.24 8.27
N VAL A 16 -0.54 26.24 7.17
CA VAL A 16 0.08 25.04 6.60
C VAL A 16 1.58 25.10 6.85
N VAL A 17 2.09 24.13 7.61
CA VAL A 17 3.50 24.07 7.99
C VAL A 17 4.09 22.77 7.47
N SER A 18 5.20 22.88 6.73
CA SER A 18 5.93 21.74 6.17
C SER A 18 7.24 21.56 6.91
N GLY A 19 7.56 20.33 7.28
CA GLY A 19 8.79 20.02 8.03
C GLY A 19 9.07 18.53 8.10
N GLY A 20 10.16 18.18 8.77
CA GLY A 20 10.55 16.80 9.03
C GLY A 20 9.91 16.22 10.29
N ASN A 21 10.47 15.11 10.79
CA ASN A 21 9.97 14.39 11.96
C ASN A 21 9.89 15.26 13.23
N GLU A 22 10.83 16.20 13.40
CA GLU A 22 10.90 17.11 14.54
C GLU A 22 9.62 17.97 14.70
N LEU A 23 9.02 18.37 13.58
CA LEU A 23 7.81 19.21 13.58
C LEU A 23 6.64 18.51 14.29
N GLY A 24 6.53 17.19 14.15
CA GLY A 24 5.50 16.41 14.83
C GLY A 24 5.59 16.53 16.35
N ALA A 25 6.79 16.40 16.91
CA ALA A 25 7.03 16.53 18.35
C ALA A 25 6.73 17.96 18.84
N TRP A 26 7.22 18.97 18.11
CA TRP A 26 6.94 20.37 18.44
C TRP A 26 5.43 20.65 18.48
N MET A 27 4.67 20.14 17.50
CA MET A 27 3.22 20.31 17.46
C MET A 27 2.51 19.59 18.62
N THR A 28 2.93 18.37 18.99
CA THR A 28 2.27 17.61 20.05
C THR A 28 2.60 18.11 21.45
N GLU A 29 3.73 18.78 21.64
CA GLU A 29 4.18 19.34 22.92
C GLU A 29 3.75 20.79 23.11
N HIS A 30 3.47 21.53 22.03
CA HIS A 30 3.18 22.95 22.10
C HIS A 30 1.99 23.26 23.06
N PRO A 31 2.16 24.16 24.05
CA PRO A 31 1.14 24.43 25.05
C PRO A 31 -0.13 25.05 24.45
N GLY A 32 0.01 25.82 23.36
CA GLY A 32 -1.11 26.46 22.67
C GLY A 32 -2.00 25.52 21.84
N ILE A 33 -1.55 24.29 21.53
CA ILE A 33 -2.35 23.35 20.72
C ILE A 33 -3.26 22.52 21.64
N ARG A 34 -4.57 22.57 21.40
CA ARG A 34 -5.58 21.93 22.26
C ARG A 34 -6.13 20.60 21.73
N LYS A 35 -5.95 20.33 20.45
CA LYS A 35 -6.38 19.10 19.78
C LYS A 35 -5.35 18.69 18.72
N ILE A 36 -5.06 17.40 18.65
CA ILE A 36 -4.29 16.78 17.58
C ILE A 36 -5.20 15.79 16.83
N ALA A 37 -5.26 15.93 15.51
CA ALA A 37 -5.84 14.93 14.63
C ALA A 37 -4.71 14.36 13.76
N PHE A 38 -4.47 13.06 13.85
CA PHE A 38 -3.38 12.39 13.16
C PHE A 38 -3.87 11.15 12.42
N THR A 39 -3.45 11.04 11.16
CA THR A 39 -3.65 9.85 10.33
C THR A 39 -2.28 9.36 9.87
N GLY A 40 -1.95 8.10 10.16
CA GLY A 40 -0.64 7.55 9.84
C GLY A 40 -0.44 6.16 10.44
N SER A 41 0.79 5.86 10.88
CA SER A 41 1.12 4.52 11.41
C SER A 41 0.88 4.40 12.92
N GLY A 42 0.53 3.19 13.37
CA GLY A 42 0.40 2.87 14.80
C GLY A 42 1.60 3.28 15.66
N PRO A 43 2.86 2.98 15.27
CA PRO A 43 4.03 3.41 16.04
C PRO A 43 4.15 4.92 16.21
N THR A 44 3.80 5.72 15.19
CA THR A 44 3.80 7.19 15.30
C THR A 44 2.61 7.67 16.13
N GLY A 45 1.43 7.09 15.96
CA GLY A 45 0.26 7.39 16.78
C GLY A 45 0.50 7.18 18.29
N LYS A 46 1.20 6.11 18.66
CA LYS A 46 1.61 5.85 20.06
C LYS A 46 2.53 6.96 20.60
N ARG A 47 3.50 7.42 19.79
CA ARG A 47 4.39 8.53 20.17
C ARG A 47 3.64 9.85 20.35
N ILE A 48 2.70 10.14 19.45
CA ILE A 48 1.82 11.32 19.54
C ILE A 48 0.97 11.27 20.82
N MET A 49 0.36 10.11 21.12
CA MET A 49 -0.44 9.93 22.33
C MET A 49 0.39 10.14 23.59
N ALA A 50 1.62 9.61 23.64
CA ALA A 50 2.52 9.78 24.78
C ALA A 50 2.90 11.26 24.99
N SER A 51 3.29 11.95 23.92
CA SER A 51 3.66 13.37 23.96
C SER A 51 2.47 14.28 24.36
N ALA A 52 1.27 13.95 23.88
CA ALA A 52 0.05 14.71 24.20
C ALA A 52 -0.43 14.54 25.66
N ALA A 53 0.01 13.50 26.36
CA ALA A 53 -0.50 13.14 27.70
C ALA A 53 -0.21 14.21 28.75
N GLY A 54 0.97 14.84 28.71
CA GLY A 54 1.38 15.84 29.71
C GLY A 54 0.50 17.09 29.76
N SER A 55 -0.21 17.40 28.68
CA SER A 55 -1.15 18.53 28.62
C SER A 55 -2.61 18.11 28.40
N LEU A 56 -2.89 16.80 28.52
CA LEU A 56 -4.22 16.21 28.35
C LEU A 56 -4.92 16.68 27.05
N LYS A 57 -4.18 16.73 25.94
CA LYS A 57 -4.74 17.18 24.66
C LYS A 57 -5.80 16.19 24.17
N ARG A 58 -6.85 16.71 23.53
CA ARG A 58 -7.78 15.85 22.79
C ARG A 58 -7.06 15.26 21.57
N ILE A 59 -7.18 13.96 21.37
CA ILE A 59 -6.54 13.27 20.25
C ILE A 59 -7.56 12.50 19.41
N THR A 60 -7.37 12.51 18.10
CA THR A 60 -8.04 11.62 17.14
C THR A 60 -6.94 10.94 16.33
N LEU A 61 -6.91 9.61 16.36
CA LEU A 61 -5.85 8.80 15.77
C LEU A 61 -6.43 7.79 14.79
N GLU A 62 -6.07 7.91 13.52
CA GLU A 62 -6.43 6.97 12.44
C GLU A 62 -5.17 6.22 11.99
N LEU A 63 -5.02 4.96 12.43
CA LEU A 63 -3.70 4.30 12.50
C LEU A 63 -3.51 3.13 11.52
N GLY A 64 -4.31 3.08 10.47
CA GLY A 64 -4.35 1.99 9.51
C GLY A 64 -5.10 0.75 10.02
N GLY A 65 -5.30 -0.22 9.15
CA GLY A 65 -6.02 -1.46 9.45
C GLY A 65 -5.30 -2.71 8.95
N ASN A 66 -5.81 -3.87 9.36
CA ASN A 66 -5.49 -5.17 8.77
C ASN A 66 -6.78 -5.86 8.30
N ASP A 67 -7.50 -5.17 7.44
CA ASP A 67 -8.93 -5.41 7.20
C ASP A 67 -9.17 -6.76 6.53
N ALA A 68 -10.20 -7.45 7.01
CA ALA A 68 -10.57 -8.78 6.56
C ALA A 68 -11.77 -8.71 5.61
N GLY A 69 -11.75 -9.56 4.60
CA GLY A 69 -12.90 -9.87 3.75
C GLY A 69 -13.20 -11.35 3.87
N ILE A 70 -14.49 -11.69 3.92
CA ILE A 70 -14.98 -13.07 4.04
C ILE A 70 -15.82 -13.36 2.81
N VAL A 71 -15.46 -14.42 2.09
CA VAL A 71 -16.12 -14.87 0.87
C VAL A 71 -16.78 -16.22 1.17
N LEU A 72 -18.11 -16.23 1.16
CA LEU A 72 -18.93 -17.41 1.39
C LEU A 72 -19.15 -18.20 0.10
N ASP A 73 -19.62 -19.44 0.20
CA ASP A 73 -19.75 -20.37 -0.92
C ASP A 73 -20.94 -20.13 -1.85
N ASP A 74 -21.82 -19.18 -1.53
CA ASP A 74 -22.98 -18.77 -2.33
C ASP A 74 -22.66 -17.69 -3.37
N VAL A 75 -21.41 -17.20 -3.41
CA VAL A 75 -21.01 -16.14 -4.34
C VAL A 75 -20.63 -16.65 -5.72
N ASP A 76 -20.86 -15.81 -6.72
CA ASP A 76 -20.32 -15.99 -8.07
C ASP A 76 -18.95 -15.32 -8.16
N ALA A 77 -17.88 -16.13 -8.17
CA ALA A 77 -16.49 -15.66 -8.19
C ALA A 77 -16.20 -14.70 -9.36
N ALA A 78 -16.78 -14.95 -10.54
CA ALA A 78 -16.54 -14.13 -11.73
C ALA A 78 -17.14 -12.72 -11.58
N LYS A 79 -18.26 -12.60 -10.86
CA LYS A 79 -18.92 -11.30 -10.62
C LYS A 79 -18.20 -10.45 -9.58
N ILE A 80 -17.57 -11.07 -8.58
CA ILE A 80 -16.95 -10.34 -7.47
C ILE A 80 -15.43 -10.14 -7.60
N ALA A 81 -14.76 -10.82 -8.54
CA ALA A 81 -13.30 -10.78 -8.67
C ALA A 81 -12.75 -9.35 -8.86
N GLY A 82 -13.42 -8.52 -9.66
CA GLY A 82 -13.02 -7.13 -9.87
C GLY A 82 -13.11 -6.29 -8.59
N ASP A 83 -14.20 -6.42 -7.85
CA ASP A 83 -14.41 -5.71 -6.59
C ASP A 83 -13.39 -6.12 -5.53
N LEU A 84 -13.15 -7.44 -5.40
CA LEU A 84 -12.14 -7.97 -4.49
C LEU A 84 -10.74 -7.49 -4.86
N PHE A 85 -10.41 -7.45 -6.16
CA PHE A 85 -9.15 -6.91 -6.64
C PHE A 85 -9.01 -5.45 -6.23
N TRP A 86 -9.98 -4.60 -6.56
CA TRP A 86 -9.89 -3.16 -6.31
C TRP A 86 -9.96 -2.81 -4.82
N ALA A 87 -10.68 -3.58 -4.00
CA ALA A 87 -10.68 -3.43 -2.54
C ALA A 87 -9.28 -3.66 -1.93
N LYS A 88 -8.46 -4.54 -2.51
CA LYS A 88 -7.08 -4.78 -2.07
C LYS A 88 -6.10 -3.79 -2.70
N PHE A 89 -6.26 -3.48 -3.98
CA PHE A 89 -5.18 -3.01 -4.83
C PHE A 89 -5.30 -1.57 -5.32
N SER A 90 -6.39 -0.88 -5.01
CA SER A 90 -6.52 0.57 -5.20
C SER A 90 -5.33 1.32 -4.59
N ASN A 91 -4.81 2.33 -5.30
CA ASN A 91 -3.61 3.08 -4.91
C ASN A 91 -2.39 2.18 -4.57
N CYS A 92 -2.20 1.10 -5.35
CA CYS A 92 -1.16 0.09 -5.09
C CYS A 92 -1.29 -0.59 -3.70
N GLY A 93 -2.51 -0.64 -3.14
CA GLY A 93 -2.81 -1.14 -1.80
C GLY A 93 -2.49 -0.18 -0.65
N GLN A 94 -2.10 1.06 -0.95
CA GLN A 94 -1.75 2.09 0.04
C GLN A 94 -3.01 2.81 0.52
N VAL A 95 -3.93 2.04 1.10
CA VAL A 95 -5.21 2.52 1.64
C VAL A 95 -5.40 1.95 3.05
N CYS A 96 -5.76 2.81 4.01
CA CYS A 96 -5.92 2.41 5.41
C CYS A 96 -6.92 1.26 5.58
N ALA A 97 -7.99 1.27 4.79
CA ALA A 97 -9.08 0.29 4.78
C ALA A 97 -8.98 -0.77 3.66
N ALA A 98 -7.84 -0.89 2.97
CA ALA A 98 -7.67 -1.92 1.93
C ALA A 98 -7.90 -3.33 2.51
N LEU A 99 -8.53 -4.20 1.72
CA LEU A 99 -8.74 -5.61 2.03
C LEU A 99 -7.39 -6.32 2.18
N LYS A 100 -6.82 -6.45 3.38
CA LYS A 100 -5.47 -6.99 3.55
C LYS A 100 -5.45 -8.51 3.68
N ARG A 101 -6.50 -9.08 4.27
CA ARG A 101 -6.70 -10.51 4.48
C ARG A 101 -8.02 -10.96 3.85
N MET A 102 -7.98 -12.01 3.05
CA MET A 102 -9.18 -12.59 2.44
C MET A 102 -9.35 -14.02 2.93
N PHE A 103 -10.50 -14.31 3.53
CA PHE A 103 -10.89 -15.65 3.95
C PHE A 103 -11.95 -16.17 2.98
N VAL A 104 -11.65 -17.26 2.29
CA VAL A 104 -12.55 -17.82 1.27
C VAL A 104 -12.97 -19.21 1.69
N GLN A 105 -14.28 -19.46 1.68
CA GLN A 105 -14.83 -20.76 2.01
C GLN A 105 -14.36 -21.82 0.99
N ARG A 106 -14.05 -23.01 1.50
CA ARG A 106 -13.35 -24.07 0.75
C ARG A 106 -14.00 -24.42 -0.59
N GLY A 107 -15.34 -24.40 -0.66
CA GLY A 107 -16.11 -24.77 -1.87
C GLY A 107 -15.85 -23.85 -3.07
N VAL A 108 -15.52 -22.58 -2.84
CA VAL A 108 -15.32 -21.58 -3.90
C VAL A 108 -13.87 -21.07 -4.00
N TYR A 109 -12.97 -21.54 -3.12
CA TYR A 109 -11.58 -21.07 -3.02
C TYR A 109 -10.86 -21.02 -4.38
N GLN A 110 -10.86 -22.15 -5.11
CA GLN A 110 -10.12 -22.25 -6.36
C GLN A 110 -10.69 -21.30 -7.43
N ASN A 111 -12.02 -21.25 -7.56
CA ASN A 111 -12.69 -20.37 -8.52
C ASN A 111 -12.41 -18.90 -8.23
N VAL A 112 -12.41 -18.49 -6.95
CA VAL A 112 -12.06 -17.12 -6.55
C VAL A 112 -10.61 -16.80 -6.88
N CYS A 113 -9.66 -17.72 -6.61
CA CYS A 113 -8.26 -17.54 -6.99
C CYS A 113 -8.10 -17.36 -8.51
N ASP A 114 -8.74 -18.21 -9.30
CA ASP A 114 -8.59 -18.22 -10.76
C ASP A 114 -9.18 -16.96 -11.40
N GLU A 115 -10.39 -16.55 -11.00
CA GLU A 115 -11.02 -15.31 -11.50
C GLU A 115 -10.28 -14.05 -11.03
N LEU A 116 -9.73 -14.04 -9.80
CA LEU A 116 -8.86 -12.96 -9.35
C LEU A 116 -7.58 -12.85 -10.19
N VAL A 117 -6.92 -13.97 -10.49
CA VAL A 117 -5.73 -13.99 -11.35
C VAL A 117 -6.06 -13.52 -12.76
N LYS A 118 -7.18 -13.97 -13.31
CA LYS A 118 -7.67 -13.56 -14.63
C LYS A 118 -7.94 -12.05 -14.69
N PHE A 119 -8.62 -11.50 -13.69
CA PHE A 119 -8.82 -10.05 -13.58
C PHE A 119 -7.49 -9.32 -13.39
N ALA A 120 -6.62 -9.79 -12.52
CA ALA A 120 -5.32 -9.14 -12.27
C ALA A 120 -4.44 -9.03 -13.53
N LYS A 121 -4.55 -9.98 -14.47
CA LYS A 121 -3.84 -9.95 -15.76
C LYS A 121 -4.30 -8.83 -16.69
N THR A 122 -5.51 -8.29 -16.51
CA THR A 122 -6.03 -7.19 -17.35
C THR A 122 -5.55 -5.83 -16.85
N VAL A 123 -5.01 -5.75 -15.64
CA VAL A 123 -4.65 -4.50 -14.97
C VAL A 123 -3.27 -4.01 -15.40
N LYS A 124 -3.21 -2.79 -15.93
CA LYS A 124 -2.01 -2.11 -16.40
C LYS A 124 -1.35 -1.32 -15.28
N MET A 125 -0.07 -1.59 -15.07
CA MET A 125 0.74 -0.86 -14.11
C MET A 125 1.75 0.05 -14.82
N GLY A 126 1.88 1.27 -14.32
CA GLY A 126 2.82 2.25 -14.87
C GLY A 126 2.82 3.56 -14.09
N PRO A 127 3.51 4.58 -14.61
CA PRO A 127 3.47 5.93 -14.03
C PRO A 127 2.04 6.48 -14.02
N GLY A 128 1.64 7.11 -12.92
CA GLY A 128 0.31 7.74 -12.82
C GLY A 128 0.11 8.97 -13.72
N THR A 129 1.16 9.40 -14.42
CA THR A 129 1.14 10.46 -15.42
C THR A 129 0.92 9.94 -16.85
N GLU A 130 0.94 8.63 -17.05
CA GLU A 130 0.70 8.01 -18.35
C GLU A 130 -0.77 7.57 -18.48
N ASP A 131 -1.40 7.92 -19.60
CA ASP A 131 -2.77 7.54 -19.88
C ASP A 131 -2.94 6.02 -20.00
N GLY A 132 -4.09 5.52 -19.53
CA GLY A 132 -4.43 4.11 -19.60
C GLY A 132 -3.65 3.21 -18.64
N MET A 133 -3.02 3.78 -17.60
CA MET A 133 -2.50 3.04 -16.45
C MET A 133 -3.57 2.92 -15.37
N ASP A 134 -3.79 1.72 -14.86
CA ASP A 134 -4.79 1.45 -13.83
C ASP A 134 -4.20 1.61 -12.42
N VAL A 135 -2.91 1.30 -12.24
CA VAL A 135 -2.23 1.32 -10.94
C VAL A 135 -0.83 1.95 -11.03
N GLY A 136 -0.60 2.92 -10.14
CA GLY A 136 0.69 3.61 -9.97
C GLY A 136 1.72 2.88 -9.09
N PRO A 137 2.88 3.50 -8.83
CA PRO A 137 3.93 2.92 -7.99
C PRO A 137 3.64 3.03 -6.48
N ILE A 138 4.39 2.26 -5.69
CA ILE A 138 4.50 2.49 -4.24
C ILE A 138 5.20 3.84 -3.99
N GLN A 139 4.75 4.54 -2.95
CA GLN A 139 5.07 5.94 -2.70
C GLN A 139 6.57 6.23 -2.59
N ASN A 140 7.33 5.39 -1.89
CA ASN A 140 8.76 5.58 -1.68
C ASN A 140 9.54 4.26 -1.53
N ARG A 141 10.88 4.37 -1.56
CA ARG A 141 11.80 3.22 -1.52
C ARG A 141 11.68 2.43 -0.21
N ALA A 142 11.54 3.10 0.93
CA ALA A 142 11.41 2.42 2.21
C ALA A 142 10.14 1.57 2.28
N GLN A 143 9.01 2.08 1.78
CA GLN A 143 7.76 1.34 1.68
C GLN A 143 7.88 0.15 0.71
N TYR A 144 8.53 0.35 -0.44
CA TYR A 144 8.78 -0.76 -1.37
C TYR A 144 9.61 -1.89 -0.76
N LEU A 145 10.70 -1.53 -0.05
CA LEU A 145 11.56 -2.52 0.61
C LEU A 145 10.81 -3.26 1.71
N LEU A 146 10.00 -2.55 2.51
CA LEU A 146 9.15 -3.15 3.53
C LEU A 146 8.19 -4.17 2.92
N VAL A 147 7.49 -3.76 1.87
CA VAL A 147 6.53 -4.61 1.16
C VAL A 147 7.24 -5.86 0.59
N ASN A 148 8.37 -5.69 -0.09
CA ASN A 148 9.14 -6.81 -0.64
C ASN A 148 9.62 -7.78 0.44
N ALA A 149 10.03 -7.27 1.61
CA ALA A 149 10.39 -8.11 2.76
C ALA A 149 9.19 -8.96 3.22
N MET A 150 7.99 -8.38 3.31
CA MET A 150 6.77 -9.11 3.68
C MET A 150 6.46 -10.27 2.71
N VAL A 151 6.78 -10.15 1.41
CA VAL A 151 6.62 -11.32 0.52
C VAL A 151 7.67 -12.36 0.71
N GLN A 152 8.92 -11.97 0.89
CA GLN A 152 9.95 -12.98 1.14
C GLN A 152 9.62 -13.77 2.41
N GLU A 153 9.08 -13.09 3.43
CA GLU A 153 8.55 -13.74 4.64
C GLU A 153 7.37 -14.68 4.33
N ALA A 154 6.36 -14.23 3.57
CA ALA A 154 5.24 -15.08 3.20
C ALA A 154 5.67 -16.33 2.40
N LEU A 155 6.59 -16.17 1.44
CA LEU A 155 7.15 -17.27 0.67
C LEU A 155 7.94 -18.25 1.55
N ALA A 156 8.76 -17.73 2.47
CA ALA A 156 9.48 -18.56 3.45
C ALA A 156 8.51 -19.31 4.38
N GLY A 157 7.33 -18.74 4.62
CA GLY A 157 6.21 -19.37 5.33
C GLY A 157 5.43 -20.43 4.53
N GLY A 158 5.84 -20.74 3.30
CA GLY A 158 5.22 -21.78 2.46
C GLY A 158 4.11 -21.27 1.54
N ALA A 159 3.94 -19.95 1.45
CA ALA A 159 2.87 -19.35 0.68
C ALA A 159 3.22 -19.30 -0.82
N THR A 160 2.22 -19.43 -1.70
CA THR A 160 2.46 -19.56 -3.16
C THR A 160 2.00 -18.34 -3.95
N ILE A 161 2.83 -17.89 -4.89
CA ILE A 161 2.52 -16.82 -5.84
C ILE A 161 1.56 -17.35 -6.91
N LEU A 162 0.35 -16.80 -6.97
CA LEU A 162 -0.64 -17.11 -8.00
C LEU A 162 -0.45 -16.29 -9.28
N TYR A 163 -0.05 -15.03 -9.14
CA TYR A 163 0.22 -14.13 -10.26
C TYR A 163 1.23 -13.07 -9.87
N GLN A 164 2.12 -12.73 -10.81
CA GLN A 164 3.04 -11.62 -10.70
C GLN A 164 2.96 -10.74 -11.95
N SER A 165 2.62 -9.47 -11.75
CA SER A 165 2.61 -8.52 -12.87
C SER A 165 4.04 -8.28 -13.38
N PRO A 166 4.23 -8.08 -14.69
CA PRO A 166 5.56 -7.90 -15.27
C PRO A 166 6.27 -6.64 -14.75
N GLY A 167 5.52 -5.63 -14.27
CA GLY A 167 6.01 -4.38 -13.68
C GLY A 167 6.79 -3.52 -14.68
N ARG A 168 6.33 -2.30 -14.96
CA ARG A 168 7.10 -1.31 -15.75
C ARG A 168 7.78 -0.32 -14.80
N CYS A 169 9.08 -0.09 -15.01
CA CYS A 169 9.76 1.09 -14.47
C CYS A 169 9.57 2.25 -15.45
N ALA A 170 9.28 3.45 -14.95
CA ALA A 170 9.39 4.66 -15.76
C ALA A 170 10.87 4.83 -16.14
N ALA A 171 11.19 4.74 -17.44
CA ALA A 171 12.51 5.04 -17.97
C ALA A 171 12.72 6.56 -18.06
N HIS A 172 12.75 7.26 -16.93
CA HIS A 172 13.16 8.66 -16.88
C HIS A 172 14.35 8.83 -15.94
N GLY A 173 15.54 8.47 -16.44
CA GLY A 173 16.84 9.02 -16.00
C GLY A 173 17.23 8.89 -14.53
N GLN A 174 16.53 8.10 -13.71
CA GLN A 174 16.88 7.87 -12.30
C GLN A 174 17.10 6.36 -12.07
N PRO A 175 18.31 5.91 -11.68
CA PRO A 175 18.70 4.50 -11.83
C PRO A 175 17.94 3.48 -10.96
N GLU A 176 17.16 3.91 -9.97
CA GLU A 176 16.61 2.98 -8.95
C GLU A 176 15.21 3.35 -8.45
N ARG A 177 14.17 3.17 -9.27
CA ARG A 177 12.78 3.30 -8.80
C ARG A 177 11.94 2.05 -9.05
N ILE A 178 11.78 1.29 -7.96
CA ILE A 178 10.64 0.48 -7.50
C ILE A 178 9.80 -0.17 -8.62
N ARG A 179 10.04 -1.47 -8.87
CA ARG A 179 9.10 -2.30 -9.63
C ARG A 179 7.96 -2.73 -8.71
N ALA A 180 6.83 -2.06 -8.78
CA ALA A 180 5.63 -2.58 -8.13
C ALA A 180 5.20 -3.86 -8.86
N ARG A 181 5.18 -4.98 -8.13
CA ARG A 181 4.79 -6.31 -8.61
C ARG A 181 3.66 -6.83 -7.73
N TRP A 182 2.55 -7.21 -8.36
CA TRP A 182 1.44 -7.85 -7.66
C TRP A 182 1.78 -9.28 -7.25
N LEU A 183 1.15 -9.74 -6.17
CA LEU A 183 1.21 -11.13 -5.73
C LEU A 183 -0.12 -11.53 -5.13
N GLY A 184 -0.75 -12.55 -5.69
CA GLY A 184 -1.76 -13.33 -4.94
C GLY A 184 -1.03 -14.42 -4.18
N VAL A 185 -1.21 -14.49 -2.86
CA VAL A 185 -0.58 -15.52 -2.05
C VAL A 185 -1.66 -16.48 -1.55
N GLY A 186 -1.58 -17.76 -1.92
CA GLY A 186 -2.44 -18.81 -1.40
C GLY A 186 -1.71 -19.66 -0.36
N GLU A 187 -2.36 -19.94 0.78
CA GLU A 187 -1.87 -20.88 1.80
C GLU A 187 -2.82 -22.07 1.92
N ARG A 188 -2.27 -23.30 1.87
CA ARG A 188 -2.99 -24.53 2.23
C ARG A 188 -2.50 -25.01 3.60
N HIS A 189 -3.27 -24.69 4.64
CA HIS A 189 -3.15 -25.17 6.03
C HIS A 189 -1.80 -24.93 6.76
N GLY A 190 -1.86 -24.28 7.94
CA GLY A 190 -0.82 -24.37 8.98
C GLY A 190 0.09 -23.15 9.18
N ALA A 191 0.08 -22.15 8.31
CA ALA A 191 0.84 -20.91 8.52
C ALA A 191 0.03 -19.90 9.35
N ARG A 192 0.66 -19.30 10.37
CA ARG A 192 -0.03 -18.45 11.37
C ARG A 192 -0.34 -17.05 10.85
N HIS A 193 0.08 -16.69 9.64
CA HIS A 193 0.08 -15.32 9.14
C HIS A 193 -0.40 -15.29 7.69
N GLY A 194 -1.72 -15.42 7.49
CA GLY A 194 -2.35 -15.25 6.18
C GLY A 194 -2.10 -13.86 5.63
N CYS A 195 -1.05 -13.72 4.83
CA CYS A 195 -0.59 -12.46 4.27
C CYS A 195 -0.56 -12.56 2.75
N CYS A 196 -1.53 -11.93 2.09
CA CYS A 196 -1.37 -11.47 0.71
C CYS A 196 -0.34 -10.33 0.71
N ALA A 197 0.94 -10.69 0.78
CA ALA A 197 2.07 -9.77 0.70
C ALA A 197 2.47 -9.52 -0.77
N GLN A 198 3.15 -8.40 -1.07
CA GLN A 198 3.70 -8.01 -2.40
C GLN A 198 5.25 -8.13 -2.56
N ALA A 199 5.72 -8.51 -3.75
CA ALA A 199 7.08 -8.42 -4.34
C ALA A 199 8.18 -9.52 -4.16
N ARG A 200 8.73 -9.95 -5.32
CA ARG A 200 10.05 -10.58 -5.49
C ARG A 200 10.95 -9.70 -6.37
N ILE A 201 12.26 -9.75 -6.14
CA ILE A 201 13.30 -9.09 -6.95
C ILE A 201 13.65 -10.01 -8.13
N GLY A 202 13.24 -9.63 -9.34
CA GLY A 202 13.93 -10.04 -10.56
C GLY A 202 14.93 -8.96 -10.94
N GLY A 203 16.22 -9.22 -10.73
CA GLY A 203 17.31 -8.39 -11.23
C GLY A 203 17.38 -8.44 -12.75
N CYS A 204 17.77 -7.35 -13.38
CA CYS A 204 18.30 -7.39 -14.74
C CYS A 204 19.67 -8.06 -14.67
N LEU A 205 19.77 -9.34 -15.04
CA LEU A 205 21.00 -9.79 -15.67
C LEU A 205 21.06 -9.03 -16.98
N GLY A 206 21.98 -8.08 -17.07
CA GLY A 206 22.22 -7.30 -18.28
C GLY A 206 22.44 -8.27 -19.43
N GLN A 207 21.59 -8.20 -20.45
CA GLN A 207 22.04 -8.61 -21.77
C GLN A 207 23.09 -7.58 -22.19
N PRO A 208 24.31 -8.01 -22.58
CA PRO A 208 25.29 -7.08 -23.12
C PRO A 208 24.66 -6.41 -24.35
N ALA A 209 24.82 -5.09 -24.44
CA ALA A 209 24.43 -4.35 -25.63
C ALA A 209 25.08 -5.01 -26.86
N PRO A 210 24.36 -5.19 -27.98
CA PRO A 210 25.00 -5.59 -29.22
C PRO A 210 26.08 -4.56 -29.53
N GLY A 211 27.33 -5.02 -29.59
CA GLY A 211 28.47 -4.17 -29.90
C GLY A 211 28.20 -3.44 -31.20
N HIS A 212 28.21 -2.11 -31.15
CA HIS A 212 28.46 -1.33 -32.35
C HIS A 212 29.92 -1.57 -32.71
N GLY A 213 30.12 -2.32 -33.80
CA GLY A 213 31.41 -2.40 -34.46
C GLY A 213 31.82 -1.07 -35.08
N ALA A 214 33.11 -1.04 -35.41
CA ALA A 214 33.95 0.07 -35.89
C ALA A 214 34.49 0.98 -34.78
#